data_AF-A0A7V8CRE7-F1
#
_entry.id   AF-A0A7V8CRE7-F1
#
_cell.length_a   1.000
_cell.length_b   1.000
_cell.length_c   1.000
_cell.angle_alpha   90.00
_cell.angle_beta   90.00
_cell.angle_gamma   90.00
#
_symmetry.space_group_name_H-M   'P 1'
#
loop_
_entity.id
_entity.type
_entity.pdbx_description
1 polymer ?
#
loop_
_entity_poly.entity_id
_entity_poly.type
_entity_poly.pdbx_seq_one_letter_code
_entity_poly.pdbx_strand_id
1 'polypeptide(L)'
;MSTITSPQEKKKLSLQKDRRNMYGESPHASRKNIKRGKQNQHQEERRASNQALALIDSHCSEEQMIASEIAAITTAKIHRLDGFKKDADRPLGDFIERQQHRRLRAGMHKAGLTGEHEAGVSQEQ
;
A
#
# COMPACT_ATOMS: atom_id res chain seq x y z
N MET A 1 -24.13 12.32 -25.81
CA MET A 1 -23.47 13.53 -25.27
C MET A 1 -23.19 13.32 -23.80
N SER A 2 -22.01 13.69 -23.27
CA SER A 2 -21.76 13.60 -21.82
C SER A 2 -22.70 14.55 -21.09
N THR A 3 -23.40 14.06 -20.08
CA THR A 3 -24.34 14.87 -19.26
C THR A 3 -23.64 15.94 -18.42
N ILE A 4 -22.32 15.86 -18.30
CA ILE A 4 -21.48 16.79 -17.57
C ILE A 4 -20.96 17.84 -18.53
N THR A 5 -21.35 19.08 -18.30
CA THR A 5 -21.11 20.20 -19.22
C THR A 5 -19.96 21.07 -18.72
N SER A 6 -19.78 21.19 -17.40
CA SER A 6 -18.71 22.01 -16.81
C SER A 6 -17.34 21.31 -16.86
N PRO A 7 -16.26 22.03 -17.24
CA PRO A 7 -14.89 21.54 -17.11
C PRO A 7 -14.51 21.14 -15.68
N GLN A 8 -15.00 21.88 -14.67
CA GLN A 8 -14.74 21.60 -13.25
C GLN A 8 -15.36 20.26 -12.83
N GLU A 9 -16.58 20.00 -13.25
CA GLU A 9 -17.27 18.73 -12.98
C GLU A 9 -16.59 17.55 -13.70
N LYS A 10 -16.15 17.75 -14.95
CA LYS A 10 -15.35 16.74 -15.68
C LYS A 10 -14.06 16.42 -14.94
N LYS A 11 -13.36 17.43 -14.42
CA LYS A 11 -12.14 17.25 -13.62
C LYS A 11 -12.43 16.49 -12.33
N LYS A 12 -13.50 16.85 -11.59
CA LYS A 12 -13.92 16.15 -10.37
C LYS A 12 -14.24 14.68 -10.66
N LEU A 13 -14.99 14.42 -11.73
CA LEU A 13 -15.32 13.06 -12.14
C LEU A 13 -14.07 12.25 -12.51
N SER A 14 -13.15 12.86 -13.27
CA SER A 14 -11.88 12.22 -13.65
C SER A 14 -11.06 11.86 -12.42
N LEU A 15 -10.91 12.77 -11.45
CA LEU A 15 -10.16 12.51 -10.21
C LEU A 15 -10.76 11.36 -9.38
N GLN A 16 -12.08 11.20 -9.40
CA GLN A 16 -12.79 10.15 -8.66
C GLN A 16 -12.82 8.80 -9.38
N LYS A 17 -12.95 8.80 -10.72
CA LYS A 17 -13.19 7.58 -11.52
C LYS A 17 -11.95 7.02 -12.20
N ASP A 18 -10.98 7.83 -12.60
CA ASP A 18 -9.72 7.31 -13.16
C ASP A 18 -8.95 6.61 -12.05
N ARG A 19 -8.61 5.33 -12.23
CA ARG A 19 -7.90 4.52 -11.24
C ARG A 19 -6.47 4.29 -11.68
N ARG A 20 -5.52 4.54 -10.77
CA ARG A 20 -4.08 4.40 -11.00
C ARG A 20 -3.45 3.41 -10.03
N ASN A 21 -2.44 2.75 -10.55
CA ASN A 21 -1.61 1.80 -9.82
C ASN A 21 -0.78 2.51 -8.73
N MET A 22 -0.76 1.93 -7.53
CA MET A 22 -0.06 2.43 -6.32
C MET A 22 1.32 1.79 -6.04
N TYR A 23 1.76 0.79 -6.83
CA TYR A 23 2.98 -0.01 -6.61
C TYR A 23 4.30 0.73 -6.87
N GLY A 24 4.26 2.00 -7.26
CA GLY A 24 5.43 2.85 -7.46
C GLY A 24 5.31 3.74 -8.69
N GLU A 25 6.38 4.49 -8.95
CA GLU A 25 6.42 5.52 -9.99
C GLU A 25 6.74 4.97 -11.38
N SER A 26 7.35 3.79 -11.43
CA SER A 26 7.60 3.10 -12.68
C SER A 26 6.37 2.30 -13.11
N PRO A 27 5.95 2.36 -14.38
CA PRO A 27 4.92 1.49 -14.95
C PRO A 27 5.24 -0.02 -14.77
N HIS A 28 6.50 -0.37 -14.54
CA HIS A 28 6.98 -1.74 -14.34
C HIS A 28 7.11 -2.13 -12.87
N ALA A 29 6.89 -1.22 -11.94
CA ALA A 29 7.10 -1.46 -10.51
C ALA A 29 6.18 -2.57 -9.98
N SER A 30 4.91 -2.60 -10.41
CA SER A 30 3.98 -3.68 -10.03
C SER A 30 4.49 -5.06 -10.42
N ARG A 31 5.03 -5.22 -11.63
CA ARG A 31 5.55 -6.51 -12.12
C ARG A 31 6.65 -7.05 -11.22
N LYS A 32 7.54 -6.18 -10.75
CA LYS A 32 8.68 -6.55 -9.90
C LYS A 32 8.29 -6.69 -8.43
N ASN A 33 7.57 -5.71 -7.89
CA ASN A 33 7.24 -5.61 -6.46
C ASN A 33 6.22 -6.66 -6.02
N ILE A 34 5.24 -7.02 -6.86
CA ILE A 34 4.28 -8.08 -6.54
C ILE A 34 5.00 -9.43 -6.42
N LYS A 35 5.88 -9.75 -7.40
CA LYS A 35 6.66 -10.99 -7.35
C LYS A 35 7.55 -11.03 -6.11
N ARG A 36 8.26 -9.93 -5.82
CA ARG A 36 9.12 -9.81 -4.65
C ARG A 36 8.34 -9.92 -3.33
N GLY A 37 7.20 -9.25 -3.22
CA GLY A 37 6.35 -9.30 -2.02
C GLY A 37 5.87 -10.71 -1.72
N LYS A 38 5.37 -11.43 -2.74
CA LYS A 38 4.98 -12.84 -2.61
C LYS A 38 6.16 -13.74 -2.23
N GLN A 39 7.31 -13.52 -2.85
CA GLN A 39 8.53 -14.27 -2.53
C GLN A 39 8.94 -14.08 -1.06
N ASN A 40 8.96 -12.84 -0.59
CA ASN A 40 9.31 -12.52 0.79
C ASN A 40 8.32 -13.15 1.77
N GLN A 41 7.01 -13.07 1.50
CA GLN A 41 5.98 -13.71 2.32
C GLN A 41 6.24 -15.22 2.46
N HIS A 42 6.50 -15.93 1.36
CA HIS A 42 6.79 -17.36 1.43
C HIS A 42 8.11 -17.68 2.14
N GLN A 43 9.10 -16.79 2.05
CA GLN A 43 10.35 -16.95 2.79
C GLN A 43 10.15 -16.76 4.29
N GLU A 44 9.35 -15.79 4.70
CA GLU A 44 9.00 -15.55 6.10
C GLU A 44 8.17 -16.69 6.68
N GLU A 45 7.15 -17.16 5.96
CA GLU A 45 6.33 -18.32 6.34
C GLU A 45 7.22 -19.55 6.61
N ARG A 46 8.12 -19.88 5.67
CA ARG A 46 9.06 -20.99 5.85
C ARG A 46 10.04 -20.76 7.00
N ARG A 47 10.56 -19.54 7.14
CA ARG A 47 11.52 -19.21 8.21
C ARG A 47 10.86 -19.39 9.58
N ALA A 48 9.65 -18.87 9.77
CA ALA A 48 8.93 -18.96 11.04
C ALA A 48 8.62 -20.42 11.41
N SER A 49 8.14 -21.21 10.44
CA SER A 49 7.89 -22.65 10.63
C SER A 49 9.17 -23.39 11.01
N ASN A 50 10.27 -23.17 10.28
CA ASN A 50 11.56 -23.82 10.55
C ASN A 50 12.14 -23.40 11.89
N GLN A 51 11.95 -22.15 12.31
CA GLN A 51 12.41 -21.69 13.63
C GLN A 51 11.69 -22.42 14.77
N ALA A 52 10.39 -22.65 14.65
CA ALA A 52 9.64 -23.43 15.64
C ALA A 52 10.10 -24.90 15.67
N LEU A 53 10.33 -25.51 14.50
CA LEU A 53 10.79 -26.91 14.41
C LEU A 53 12.25 -27.09 14.83
N ALA A 54 13.09 -26.06 14.68
CA ALA A 54 14.50 -26.11 15.08
C ALA A 54 14.71 -26.24 16.59
N LEU A 55 13.64 -26.09 17.40
CA LEU A 55 13.67 -26.31 18.84
C LEU A 55 13.59 -27.81 19.20
N ILE A 56 13.26 -28.68 18.25
CA ILE A 56 13.18 -30.12 18.46
C ILE A 56 14.59 -30.71 18.43
N ASP A 57 14.96 -31.43 19.48
CA ASP A 57 16.19 -32.21 19.57
C ASP A 57 15.88 -33.64 20.06
N SER A 58 16.87 -34.53 20.01
CA SER A 58 16.83 -35.93 20.43
C SER A 58 16.40 -36.17 21.88
N HIS A 59 16.42 -35.14 22.72
CA HIS A 59 15.99 -35.20 24.12
C HIS A 59 14.58 -34.66 24.37
N CYS A 60 13.88 -34.18 23.34
CA CYS A 60 12.53 -33.65 23.51
C CYS A 60 11.53 -34.76 23.87
N SER A 61 10.64 -34.45 24.82
CA SER A 61 9.49 -35.32 25.10
C SER A 61 8.48 -35.27 23.95
N GLU A 62 7.62 -36.29 23.86
CA GLU A 62 6.52 -36.33 22.89
C GLU A 62 5.64 -35.08 22.96
N GLU A 63 5.31 -34.63 24.17
CA GLU A 63 4.54 -33.40 24.40
C GLU A 63 5.25 -32.15 23.83
N GLN A 64 6.57 -32.06 23.98
CA GLN A 64 7.36 -30.95 23.44
C GLN A 64 7.43 -30.97 21.91
N MET A 65 7.48 -32.16 21.31
CA MET A 65 7.43 -32.32 19.85
C MET A 65 6.07 -31.87 19.29
N ILE A 66 4.96 -32.32 19.92
CA ILE A 66 3.60 -31.92 19.53
C ILE A 66 3.42 -30.40 19.68
N ALA A 67 3.90 -29.81 20.79
CA ALA A 67 3.83 -28.37 21.00
C ALA A 67 4.58 -27.59 19.91
N SER A 68 5.76 -28.08 19.51
CA SER A 68 6.59 -27.47 18.46
C SER A 68 5.93 -27.57 17.08
N GLU A 69 5.28 -28.69 16.77
CA GLU A 69 4.49 -28.86 15.55
C GLU A 69 3.32 -27.87 15.49
N ILE A 70 2.54 -27.77 16.58
CA ILE A 70 1.43 -26.81 16.68
C ILE A 70 1.95 -25.38 16.51
N ALA A 71 3.05 -25.02 17.16
CA ALA A 71 3.68 -23.71 17.03
C ALA A 71 4.12 -23.44 15.58
N ALA A 72 4.72 -24.40 14.90
CA ALA A 72 5.15 -24.27 13.51
C ALA A 72 3.96 -24.03 12.56
N ILE A 73 2.86 -24.76 12.74
CA ILE A 73 1.66 -24.63 11.91
C ILE A 73 0.96 -23.28 12.16
N THR A 74 0.80 -22.92 13.44
CA THR A 74 0.10 -21.68 13.83
C THR A 74 0.86 -20.44 13.38
N THR A 75 2.17 -20.38 13.61
CA THR A 75 3.02 -19.25 13.19
C THR A 75 3.08 -19.12 11.67
N ALA A 76 3.27 -20.21 10.93
CA ALA A 76 3.22 -20.20 9.46
C ALA A 76 1.88 -19.64 8.95
N LYS A 77 0.76 -20.07 9.56
CA LYS A 77 -0.58 -19.57 9.21
C LYS A 77 -0.72 -18.07 9.47
N ILE A 78 -0.23 -17.57 10.61
CA ILE A 78 -0.24 -16.14 10.94
C ILE A 78 0.55 -15.35 9.89
N HIS A 79 1.79 -15.72 9.61
CA HIS A 79 2.62 -15.04 8.60
C HIS A 79 2.02 -15.09 7.19
N ARG A 80 1.34 -16.19 6.85
CA ARG A 80 0.63 -16.28 5.57
C ARG A 80 -0.54 -15.31 5.50
N LEU A 81 -1.33 -15.17 6.57
CA LEU A 81 -2.50 -14.28 6.62
C LEU A 81 -2.12 -12.79 6.69
N ASP A 82 -1.04 -12.47 7.40
CA ASP A 82 -0.51 -11.11 7.55
C ASP A 82 0.48 -10.70 6.46
N GLY A 83 0.86 -11.65 5.60
CA GLY A 83 1.81 -11.42 4.52
C GLY A 83 1.31 -10.48 3.41
N PHE A 84 2.05 -10.50 2.31
CA PHE A 84 1.86 -9.56 1.20
C PHE A 84 0.41 -9.55 0.66
N LYS A 85 -0.24 -8.39 0.76
CA LYS A 85 -1.56 -8.13 0.17
C LYS A 85 -1.41 -7.21 -1.03
N LYS A 86 -2.04 -7.60 -2.14
CA LYS A 86 -2.07 -6.76 -3.32
C LYS A 86 -3.02 -5.57 -3.06
N ASP A 87 -2.48 -4.38 -2.85
CA ASP A 87 -3.21 -3.12 -2.93
C ASP A 87 -3.90 -2.96 -4.30
N ALA A 88 -5.12 -2.45 -4.27
CA ALA A 88 -5.96 -2.21 -5.44
C ALA A 88 -5.62 -0.85 -6.07
N ASP A 89 -5.99 -0.66 -7.34
CA ASP A 89 -5.81 0.63 -8.00
C ASP A 89 -6.67 1.71 -7.30
N ARG A 90 -6.12 2.89 -7.05
CA ARG A 90 -6.79 3.98 -6.32
C ARG A 90 -7.19 5.11 -7.24
N PRO A 91 -8.20 5.93 -6.87
CA PRO A 91 -8.56 7.12 -7.62
C PRO A 91 -7.36 8.02 -7.93
N LEU A 92 -7.40 8.70 -9.08
CA LEU A 92 -6.36 9.61 -9.54
C LEU A 92 -6.14 10.77 -8.56
N GLY A 93 -7.19 11.21 -7.85
CA GLY A 93 -7.07 12.17 -6.75
C GLY A 93 -6.07 11.73 -5.68
N ASP A 94 -6.27 10.56 -5.09
CA ASP A 94 -5.39 9.96 -4.06
C ASP A 94 -3.95 9.79 -4.58
N PHE A 95 -3.79 9.39 -5.85
CA PHE A 95 -2.47 9.27 -6.48
C PHE A 95 -1.74 10.61 -6.50
N ILE A 96 -2.42 11.68 -6.91
CA ILE A 96 -1.85 13.03 -7.01
C ILE A 96 -1.49 13.56 -5.62
N GLU A 97 -2.36 13.40 -4.62
CA GLU A 97 -2.12 13.80 -3.24
C GLU A 97 -0.87 13.12 -2.67
N ARG A 98 -0.76 11.79 -2.84
CA ARG A 98 0.43 11.03 -2.45
C ARG A 98 1.69 11.54 -3.16
N GLN A 99 1.59 11.86 -4.45
CA GLN A 99 2.72 12.42 -5.22
C GLN A 99 3.13 13.80 -4.69
N GLN A 100 2.18 14.65 -4.32
CA GLN A 100 2.46 15.96 -3.73
C GLN A 100 3.15 15.81 -2.37
N HIS A 101 2.62 15.01 -1.45
CA HIS A 101 3.26 14.75 -0.15
C HIS A 101 4.69 14.27 -0.29
N ARG A 102 4.97 13.40 -1.27
CA ARG A 102 6.33 12.95 -1.53
C ARG A 102 7.24 14.08 -2.01
N ARG A 103 6.78 14.92 -2.94
CA ARG A 103 7.54 16.09 -3.43
C ARG A 103 7.83 17.06 -2.29
N LEU A 104 6.86 17.29 -1.41
CA LEU A 104 7.04 18.11 -0.20
C LEU A 104 8.15 17.52 0.69
N ARG A 105 8.09 16.22 1.00
CA ARG A 105 9.12 15.51 1.78
C ARG A 105 10.51 15.56 1.13
N ALA A 106 10.58 15.51 -0.19
CA ALA A 106 11.83 15.59 -0.95
C ALA A 106 12.35 17.03 -1.13
N GLY A 107 11.70 18.04 -0.54
CA GLY A 107 12.08 19.45 -0.71
C GLY A 107 11.80 20.02 -2.11
N MET A 108 11.10 19.28 -2.97
CA MET A 108 10.72 19.71 -4.32
C MET A 108 9.42 20.52 -4.30
N HIS A 109 9.40 21.62 -3.53
CA HIS A 109 8.25 22.53 -3.52
C HIS A 109 8.11 23.22 -4.88
N LYS A 110 6.89 23.19 -5.45
CA LYS A 110 6.53 24.17 -6.47
C LYS A 110 6.25 25.49 -5.75
N ALA A 111 7.14 26.47 -5.90
CA ALA A 111 6.81 27.85 -5.61
C ALA A 111 5.56 28.23 -6.44
N GLY A 112 4.42 28.52 -5.79
CA GLY A 112 3.24 29.06 -6.49
C GLY A 112 1.89 28.37 -6.30
N LEU A 113 1.65 27.61 -5.23
CA LEU A 113 0.30 27.12 -4.88
C LEU A 113 -0.34 27.84 -3.68
N THR A 114 0.31 28.86 -3.13
CA THR A 114 -0.23 29.83 -2.18
C THR A 114 -0.62 31.11 -2.95
N GLY A 115 -1.65 31.00 -3.79
CA GLY A 115 -2.27 32.16 -4.44
C GLY A 115 -3.66 32.29 -3.84
N GLU A 116 -3.80 33.24 -2.93
CA GLU A 116 -4.98 33.44 -2.10
C GLU A 116 -6.20 33.80 -2.97
N HIS A 117 -7.29 33.04 -2.80
CA HIS A 117 -8.62 33.48 -3.21
C HIS A 117 -9.24 34.20 -1.99
N GLU A 118 -8.66 35.35 -1.61
CA GLU A 118 -9.38 36.31 -0.79
C GLU A 118 -10.47 36.94 -1.67
N ALA A 119 -11.66 36.36 -1.59
CA ALA A 119 -12.88 36.97 -2.10
C ALA A 119 -13.26 38.14 -1.17
N GLY A 120 -12.59 39.28 -1.35
CA GLY A 120 -13.01 40.58 -0.82
C GLY A 120 -14.22 41.10 -1.60
N VAL A 121 -15.39 40.50 -1.37
CA VAL A 121 -16.68 41.15 -1.61
C VAL A 121 -16.90 42.11 -0.44
N SER A 122 -16.98 43.41 -0.74
CA SER A 122 -17.83 44.42 -0.06
C SER A 122 -17.32 45.84 -0.37
N GLN A 123 -17.86 46.45 -1.41
CA GLN A 123 -18.06 47.90 -1.46
C GLN A 123 -19.57 48.12 -1.57
N GLU A 124 -20.21 48.32 -0.41
CA GLU A 124 -21.52 48.94 -0.32
C GLU A 124 -21.31 50.44 -0.06
N GLN A 125 -21.89 51.22 -0.97
CA GLN A 125 -22.56 52.54 -0.84
C GLN A 125 -21.91 53.65 -0.01
#